data_AF-A0A966A5I0-F1
#
_entry.id   AF-A0A966A5I0-F1
#
_cell.length_a   1.000
_cell.length_b   1.000
_cell.length_c   1.000
_cell.angle_alpha   90.00
_cell.angle_beta   90.00
_cell.angle_gamma   90.00
#
_symmetry.space_group_name_H-M   'P 1'
#
loop_
_entity.id
_entity.type
_entity.pdbx_description
1 polymer ?
#
loop_
_entity_poly.entity_id
_entity_poly.type
_entity_poly.pdbx_seq_one_letter_code
_entity_poly.pdbx_strand_id
1 'polypeptide(L)'
;MLETLKSLFNSPQRDAKRLNRDAPAIIDSATKSFPVDRVREIALMTLENLGEARTHLEEHTRSRDQILYRFKQLHGEARRRMDQVGLTAYTLVIIDLRAAALGDMAKPARQAIDEFVGQWAHAAQGQQ
;
A
#
# COMPACT_ATOMS: atom_id res chain seq x y z
N MET A 1 29.45 -17.12 -8.44
CA MET A 1 29.09 -17.80 -7.18
C MET A 1 28.89 -16.76 -6.08
N LEU A 2 27.86 -15.92 -6.21
CA LEU A 2 27.50 -14.85 -5.26
C LEU A 2 25.96 -14.77 -5.08
N GLU A 3 25.26 -15.89 -5.31
CA GLU A 3 23.81 -16.00 -5.09
C GLU A 3 23.48 -16.60 -3.71
N THR A 4 24.49 -16.97 -2.93
CA THR A 4 24.34 -17.84 -1.76
C THR A 4 24.22 -17.11 -0.42
N LEU A 5 23.93 -15.79 -0.41
CA LEU A 5 23.82 -15.01 0.84
C LEU A 5 22.57 -14.13 0.99
N LYS A 6 21.67 -14.06 0.00
CA LYS A 6 20.37 -13.35 0.15
C LYS A 6 19.28 -14.20 0.82
N SER A 7 19.54 -15.49 1.07
CA SER A 7 18.53 -16.47 1.49
C SER A 7 18.41 -16.71 3.00
N LEU A 8 19.19 -16.03 3.85
CA LEU A 8 19.25 -16.38 5.27
C LEU A 8 18.25 -15.64 6.20
N PHE A 9 17.63 -14.52 5.80
CA PHE A 9 16.73 -13.79 6.72
C PHE A 9 15.58 -13.00 6.05
N ASN A 10 14.67 -13.67 5.34
CA ASN A 10 13.24 -13.27 5.26
C ASN A 10 12.44 -14.45 4.70
N SER A 11 11.66 -15.11 5.54
CA SER A 11 10.77 -16.16 5.02
C SER A 11 9.53 -15.47 4.43
N PRO A 12 9.15 -15.77 3.18
CA PRO A 12 7.96 -15.22 2.53
C PRO A 12 6.69 -15.33 3.40
N GLN A 13 6.61 -16.35 4.26
CA GLN A 13 5.53 -16.56 5.23
C GLN A 13 5.57 -15.54 6.39
N ARG A 14 6.76 -15.19 6.91
CA ARG A 14 6.89 -14.15 7.95
C ARG A 14 6.56 -12.78 7.36
N ASP A 15 7.01 -12.51 6.14
CA ASP A 15 6.67 -11.28 5.43
C ASP A 15 5.16 -11.20 5.18
N ALA A 16 4.53 -12.26 4.67
CA ALA A 16 3.09 -12.30 4.46
C ALA A 16 2.31 -12.08 5.77
N LYS A 17 2.67 -12.78 6.86
CA LYS A 17 2.07 -12.57 8.18
C LYS A 17 2.21 -11.13 8.66
N ARG A 18 3.37 -10.52 8.44
CA ARG A 18 3.61 -9.12 8.79
C ARG A 18 2.71 -8.20 7.97
N LEU A 19 2.63 -8.36 6.66
CA LEU A 19 1.78 -7.52 5.81
C LEU A 19 0.30 -7.67 6.18
N ASN A 20 -0.16 -8.90 6.42
CA ASN A 20 -1.55 -9.20 6.83
C ASN A 20 -1.91 -8.58 8.18
N ARG A 21 -0.94 -8.34 9.06
CA ARG A 21 -1.13 -7.63 10.32
C ARG A 21 -1.02 -6.12 10.16
N ASP A 22 0.01 -5.67 9.44
CA ASP A 22 0.37 -4.25 9.36
C ASP A 22 -0.69 -3.46 8.56
N ALA A 23 -1.23 -4.00 7.46
CA ALA A 23 -2.28 -3.34 6.67
C ALA A 23 -3.52 -2.94 7.51
N PRO A 24 -4.24 -3.88 8.16
CA PRO A 24 -5.41 -3.53 8.95
C PRO A 24 -5.06 -2.65 10.16
N ALA A 25 -3.90 -2.83 10.79
CA ALA A 25 -3.48 -1.99 11.91
C ALA A 25 -3.24 -0.53 11.49
N ILE A 26 -2.66 -0.30 10.30
CA ILE A 26 -2.46 1.05 9.76
C ILE A 26 -3.80 1.68 9.40
N ILE A 27 -4.71 0.93 8.77
CA ILE A 27 -6.06 1.40 8.42
C ILE A 27 -6.87 1.75 9.68
N ASP A 28 -6.88 0.88 10.68
CA ASP A 28 -7.55 1.11 11.97
C ASP A 28 -6.98 2.35 12.68
N SER A 29 -5.66 2.48 12.71
CA SER A 29 -5.01 3.67 13.27
C SER A 29 -5.40 4.95 12.52
N ALA A 30 -5.38 4.94 11.19
CA ALA A 30 -5.74 6.08 10.36
C ALA A 30 -7.20 6.49 10.56
N THR A 31 -8.12 5.53 10.54
CA THR A 31 -9.57 5.76 10.73
C THR A 31 -9.92 6.31 12.12
N LYS A 32 -9.13 5.98 13.15
CA LYS A 32 -9.30 6.51 14.51
C LYS A 32 -8.62 7.85 14.75
N SER A 33 -7.51 8.12 14.05
CA SER A 33 -6.64 9.27 14.34
C SER A 33 -6.92 10.48 13.46
N PHE A 34 -7.55 10.29 12.29
CA PHE A 34 -7.83 11.37 11.36
C PHE A 34 -9.32 11.70 11.28
N PRO A 35 -9.69 12.96 10.99
CA PRO A 35 -11.04 13.32 10.61
C PRO A 35 -11.50 12.55 9.36
N VAL A 36 -12.81 12.32 9.23
CA VAL A 36 -13.45 11.60 8.12
C VAL A 36 -12.95 12.07 6.75
N ASP A 37 -12.85 13.38 6.52
CA ASP A 37 -12.40 13.92 5.23
C ASP A 37 -10.96 13.52 4.89
N ARG A 38 -10.08 13.45 5.90
CA ARG A 38 -8.68 13.01 5.73
C ARG A 38 -8.59 11.50 5.52
N VAL A 39 -9.44 10.71 6.17
CA VAL A 39 -9.55 9.26 5.92
C VAL A 39 -9.97 9.00 4.48
N ARG A 40 -10.96 9.76 3.98
CA ARG A 40 -11.39 9.73 2.58
C ARG A 40 -10.27 10.13 1.62
N GLU A 41 -9.51 11.18 1.94
CA GLU A 41 -8.36 11.60 1.13
C GLU A 41 -7.27 10.52 1.05
N ILE A 42 -6.96 9.85 2.17
CA ILE A 42 -6.02 8.71 2.20
C ILE A 42 -6.52 7.58 1.30
N ALA A 43 -7.82 7.25 1.35
CA ALA A 43 -8.41 6.19 0.55
C ALA A 43 -8.38 6.51 -0.95
N LEU A 44 -8.76 7.73 -1.34
CA LEU A 44 -8.70 8.19 -2.72
C LEU A 44 -7.28 8.17 -3.27
N MET A 45 -6.34 8.75 -2.53
CA MET A 45 -4.93 8.77 -2.92
C MET A 45 -4.36 7.35 -3.03
N THR A 46 -4.74 6.44 -2.13
CA THR A 46 -4.35 5.02 -2.21
C THR A 46 -4.90 4.38 -3.48
N LEU A 47 -6.20 4.56 -3.77
CA LEU A 47 -6.86 4.02 -4.96
C LEU A 47 -6.21 4.50 -6.26
N GLU A 48 -5.97 5.81 -6.38
CA GLU A 48 -5.34 6.42 -7.55
C GLU A 48 -3.93 5.84 -7.80
N ASN A 49 -3.11 5.79 -6.76
CA ASN A 49 -1.74 5.30 -6.87
C ASN A 49 -1.68 3.78 -7.11
N LEU A 50 -2.64 3.00 -6.58
CA LEU A 50 -2.79 1.58 -6.93
C LEU A 50 -3.20 1.42 -8.40
N GLY A 51 -4.11 2.25 -8.90
CA GLY A 51 -4.48 2.29 -10.31
C GLY A 51 -3.27 2.55 -11.20
N GLU A 52 -2.54 3.63 -10.94
CA GLU A 52 -1.32 3.99 -11.69
C GLU A 52 -0.27 2.86 -11.64
N ALA A 53 -0.06 2.26 -10.47
CA ALA A 53 0.88 1.15 -10.32
C ALA A 53 0.47 -0.09 -11.12
N ARG A 54 -0.83 -0.44 -11.13
CA ARG A 54 -1.36 -1.57 -11.90
C ARG A 54 -1.24 -1.33 -13.39
N THR A 55 -1.60 -0.14 -13.89
CA THR A 55 -1.40 0.25 -15.30
C THR A 55 0.06 0.10 -15.72
N HIS A 56 1.01 0.60 -14.92
CA HIS A 56 2.44 0.44 -15.25
C HIS A 56 2.91 -1.03 -15.32
N LEU A 57 2.36 -1.90 -14.47
CA LEU A 57 2.67 -3.33 -14.48
C LEU A 57 2.03 -4.04 -15.68
N GLU A 58 0.78 -3.72 -15.99
CA GLU A 58 0.02 -4.31 -17.11
C GLU A 58 0.62 -3.92 -18.47
N GLU A 59 0.98 -2.64 -18.63
CA GLU A 59 1.60 -2.13 -19.85
C GLU A 59 3.10 -2.43 -19.94
N HIS A 60 3.66 -3.10 -18.92
CA HIS A 60 5.09 -3.42 -18.81
C HIS A 60 6.02 -2.19 -18.96
N THR A 61 5.52 -1.00 -18.63
CA THR A 61 6.28 0.26 -18.74
C THR A 61 7.26 0.43 -17.58
N ARG A 62 7.02 -0.22 -16.44
CA ARG A 62 7.95 -0.29 -15.30
C ARG A 62 7.89 -1.65 -14.61
N SER A 63 9.03 -2.11 -14.11
CA SER A 63 9.07 -3.30 -13.26
C SER A 63 8.51 -3.03 -11.87
N ARG A 64 8.04 -4.08 -11.18
CA ARG A 64 7.57 -3.98 -9.78
C ARG A 64 8.60 -3.33 -8.87
N ASP A 65 9.88 -3.65 -9.04
CA ASP A 65 10.96 -3.08 -8.23
C ASP A 65 11.15 -1.58 -8.48
N GLN A 66 11.00 -1.13 -9.72
CA GLN A 66 11.02 0.30 -10.06
C GLN A 66 9.84 1.05 -9.44
N ILE A 67 8.65 0.44 -9.48
CA ILE A 67 7.43 1.02 -8.88
C ILE A 67 7.57 1.07 -7.35
N LEU A 68 8.00 -0.02 -6.71
CA LEU A 68 8.28 -0.07 -5.27
C LEU A 68 9.33 0.97 -4.86
N TYR A 69 10.38 1.13 -5.66
CA TYR A 69 11.41 2.14 -5.41
C TYR A 69 10.82 3.56 -5.46
N ARG A 70 10.01 3.87 -6.48
CA ARG A 70 9.30 5.17 -6.59
C ARG A 70 8.45 5.43 -5.34
N PHE A 71 7.64 4.48 -4.91
CA PHE A 71 6.78 4.67 -3.74
C PHE A 71 7.56 4.82 -2.43
N LYS A 72 8.73 4.17 -2.29
CA LYS A 72 9.63 4.43 -1.16
C LYS A 72 10.17 5.85 -1.15
N GLN A 73 10.48 6.43 -2.32
CA GLN A 73 10.90 7.82 -2.43
C GLN A 73 9.75 8.77 -2.06
N LEU A 74 8.56 8.55 -2.63
CA LEU A 74 7.35 9.34 -2.32
C LEU A 74 6.99 9.28 -0.83
N HIS A 75 7.08 8.11 -0.20
CA HIS A 75 6.92 7.96 1.24
C HIS A 75 7.97 8.76 2.03
N GLY A 76 9.24 8.72 1.60
CA GLY A 76 10.31 9.52 2.21
C GLY A 76 10.07 11.02 2.07
N GLU A 77 9.55 11.48 0.94
CA GLU A 77 9.16 12.87 0.71
C GLU A 77 7.98 13.30 1.57
N ALA A 78 6.92 12.50 1.63
CA ALA A 78 5.76 12.76 2.48
C ALA A 78 6.18 12.89 3.96
N ARG A 79 7.06 12.00 4.43
CA ARG A 79 7.65 12.09 5.77
C ARG A 79 8.39 13.41 5.99
N ARG A 80 9.23 13.84 5.04
CA ARG A 80 9.98 15.11 5.13
C ARG A 80 9.06 16.33 5.16
N ARG A 81 7.93 16.27 4.45
CA ARG A 81 6.94 17.35 4.36
C ARG A 81 5.89 17.30 5.48
N MET A 82 5.98 16.32 6.39
CA MET A 82 4.97 16.04 7.41
C MET A 82 3.57 15.80 6.82
N ASP A 83 3.51 15.34 5.57
CA ASP A 83 2.27 14.98 4.88
C ASP A 83 1.81 13.60 5.34
N GLN A 84 0.95 13.58 6.36
CA GLN A 84 0.44 12.35 6.94
C GLN A 84 -0.48 11.59 5.99
N VAL A 85 -1.21 12.29 5.12
CA VAL A 85 -2.10 11.66 4.13
C VAL A 85 -1.26 10.86 3.13
N GLY A 86 -0.28 11.51 2.52
CA GLY A 86 0.67 10.87 1.61
C GLY A 86 1.44 9.75 2.30
N LEU A 87 1.91 9.97 3.54
CA LEU A 87 2.64 8.95 4.29
C LEU A 87 1.84 7.66 4.45
N THR A 88 0.58 7.77 4.87
CA THR A 88 -0.30 6.62 5.05
C THR A 88 -0.66 5.97 3.71
N ALA A 89 -1.07 6.77 2.72
CA ALA A 89 -1.47 6.26 1.40
C ALA A 89 -0.33 5.50 0.71
N TYR A 90 0.88 6.07 0.66
CA TYR A 90 2.04 5.40 0.07
C TYR A 90 2.46 4.14 0.85
N THR A 91 2.25 4.11 2.17
CA THR A 91 2.48 2.90 2.95
C THR A 91 1.54 1.78 2.53
N LEU A 92 0.24 2.08 2.35
CA LEU A 92 -0.73 1.08 1.88
C LEU A 92 -0.41 0.58 0.46
N VAL A 93 -0.01 1.47 -0.45
CA VAL A 93 0.43 1.09 -1.81
C VAL A 93 1.65 0.16 -1.76
N ILE A 94 2.66 0.48 -0.93
CA ILE A 94 3.84 -0.38 -0.75
C ILE A 94 3.44 -1.75 -0.22
N ILE A 95 2.47 -1.83 0.71
CA ILE A 95 1.99 -3.09 1.25
C ILE A 95 1.28 -3.91 0.16
N ASP A 96 0.37 -3.33 -0.62
CA ASP A 96 -0.33 -4.05 -1.71
C ASP A 96 0.66 -4.62 -2.73
N LEU A 97 1.63 -3.81 -3.18
CA LEU A 97 2.65 -4.24 -4.15
C LEU A 97 3.51 -5.40 -3.63
N ARG A 98 3.88 -5.37 -2.34
CA ARG A 98 4.62 -6.46 -1.70
C ARG A 98 3.75 -7.69 -1.50
N ALA A 99 2.48 -7.51 -1.12
CA ALA A 99 1.53 -8.59 -0.93
C ALA A 99 1.20 -9.29 -2.26
N ALA A 100 1.07 -8.54 -3.35
CA ALA A 100 0.86 -9.07 -4.69
C ALA A 100 2.00 -10.01 -5.13
N ALA A 101 3.25 -9.70 -4.75
CA ALA A 101 4.41 -10.55 -5.03
C ALA A 101 4.43 -11.86 -4.20
N LEU A 102 3.71 -11.90 -3.07
CA LEU A 102 3.62 -13.07 -2.18
C LEU A 102 2.39 -13.95 -2.49
N GLY A 103 1.53 -13.53 -3.42
CA GLY A 103 0.34 -14.28 -3.83
C GLY A 103 -0.64 -14.51 -2.67
N ASP A 104 -1.21 -15.72 -2.64
CA ASP A 104 -2.31 -16.05 -1.72
C ASP A 104 -1.95 -15.91 -0.23
N MET A 105 -0.67 -16.05 0.14
CA MET A 105 -0.24 -15.92 1.53
C MET A 105 -0.50 -14.53 2.10
N ALA A 106 -0.44 -13.50 1.25
CA ALA A 106 -0.63 -12.10 1.63
C ALA A 106 -1.96 -11.52 1.09
N LYS A 107 -2.87 -12.38 0.60
CA LYS A 107 -4.20 -11.98 0.14
C LYS A 107 -4.99 -11.17 1.19
N PRO A 108 -4.97 -11.52 2.50
CA PRO A 108 -5.69 -10.74 3.51
C PRO A 108 -5.25 -9.27 3.58
N ALA A 109 -3.96 -8.96 3.40
CA ALA A 109 -3.48 -7.58 3.38
C ALA A 109 -4.09 -6.79 2.22
N ARG A 110 -4.17 -7.39 1.03
CA ARG A 110 -4.75 -6.76 -0.16
C ARG A 110 -6.26 -6.56 -0.01
N GLN A 111 -6.95 -7.57 0.53
CA GLN A 111 -8.39 -7.48 0.81
C GLN A 111 -8.71 -6.34 1.79
N ALA A 112 -7.94 -6.20 2.88
CA ALA A 112 -8.13 -5.09 3.81
C ALA A 112 -7.95 -3.71 3.14
N ILE A 113 -6.99 -3.59 2.22
CA ILE A 113 -6.76 -2.36 1.46
C ILE A 113 -7.90 -2.11 0.46
N ASP A 114 -8.32 -3.14 -0.30
CA ASP A 114 -9.41 -3.06 -1.26
C ASP A 114 -10.75 -2.71 -0.58
N GLU A 115 -11.03 -3.29 0.60
CA GLU A 115 -12.20 -2.96 1.43
C GLU A 115 -12.14 -1.51 1.93
N PHE A 116 -10.97 -1.06 2.41
CA PHE A 116 -10.77 0.31 2.86
C PHE A 116 -11.01 1.32 1.74
N VAL A 117 -10.38 1.14 0.57
CA VAL A 117 -10.61 2.05 -0.56
C VAL A 117 -12.05 1.95 -1.06
N GLY A 118 -12.64 0.75 -1.10
CA GLY A 118 -14.04 0.57 -1.49
C GLY A 118 -15.01 1.30 -0.55
N GLN A 119 -14.80 1.23 0.76
CA GLN A 119 -15.65 1.89 1.75
C GLN A 119 -15.54 3.41 1.67
N TRP A 120 -14.32 3.95 1.56
CA TRP A 120 -14.07 5.38 1.76
C TRP A 120 -13.96 6.18 0.46
N ALA A 121 -13.51 5.57 -0.65
CA ALA A 121 -13.45 6.24 -1.95
C ALA A 121 -14.83 6.30 -2.65
N HIS A 122 -15.67 5.26 -2.54
CA HIS A 122 -17.02 5.31 -3.10
C HIS A 122 -17.95 6.26 -2.34
N ALA A 123 -17.75 6.43 -1.03
CA ALA A 123 -18.51 7.39 -0.22
C ALA A 123 -18.26 8.87 -0.61
N ALA A 124 -17.31 9.16 -1.52
CA ALA A 124 -17.11 10.49 -2.08
C ALA A 124 -18.09 10.84 -3.22
N GLN A 125 -18.77 9.85 -3.81
CA GLN A 125 -19.68 10.06 -4.95
C GLN A 125 -21.16 10.20 -4.53
N GLY A 126 -21.49 10.01 -3.24
CA GLY A 126 -22.87 9.96 -2.72
C GLY A 126 -23.31 11.16 -1.89
N GLN A 127 -22.54 12.24 -1.86
CA GLN A 127 -22.91 13.50 -1.20
C GLN A 127 -22.83 14.65 -2.22
N GLN A 128 -23.75 14.63 -3.18
CA GLN A 128 -24.12 15.79 -3.98
C GLN A 128 -25.60 16.11 -3.75
#